data_AF-A0A8X8KFF3-F1
#
_entry.id   AF-A0A8X8KFF3-F1
#
_cell.length_a   1.000
_cell.length_b   1.000
_cell.length_c   1.000
_cell.angle_alpha   90.00
_cell.angle_beta   90.00
_cell.angle_gamma   90.00
#
_symmetry.space_group_name_H-M   'P 1'
#
loop_
_entity.id
_entity.type
_entity.pdbx_description
1 polymer ?
#
loop_
_entity_poly.entity_id
_entity_poly.type
_entity_poly.pdbx_seq_one_letter_code
_entity_poly.pdbx_strand_id
1 'polypeptide(L)'
;MLVGVEITKLINELERQKEKITNFLNALSRENDKDLYDHLYLINDFFDEAISSLRKLDEAIFLRSPFYEDLNDIERITTKLKDLVDHFFSQNNIVVERNGVEVFENQLLAQIEFYVYSLINYLNKIKSESIISDKIDGFSEKNKKLNEKIVELENVFEGWKNRDLYTIFEDDSEKFRKIARKYEISFYIALAFLFMYFFGWYVEIDTANFKFKFAEQFHENHTPTFYIQKISLLILSTTLAAFLLKRSFMNRRLADEAYRTAKELDALPRYMEGMPDEMKEKLRFDLAYKYFGNGIRHDSYTGGENLMHENIKANTDFILAVKDIAKPLADEK
;
A
#
# COMPACT_ATOMS: atom_id res chain seq x y z
N MET A 1 3.90 -30.26 -31.52
CA MET A 1 3.27 -30.12 -32.84
C MET A 1 3.02 -28.64 -33.09
N LEU A 2 3.27 -28.13 -34.29
CA LEU A 2 2.95 -26.74 -34.62
C LEU A 2 1.47 -26.70 -35.02
N VAL A 3 0.62 -26.20 -34.12
CA VAL A 3 -0.84 -26.10 -34.27
C VAL A 3 -1.26 -25.50 -35.63
N GLY A 4 -0.55 -24.47 -36.11
CA GLY A 4 -0.79 -23.89 -37.43
C GLY A 4 -0.64 -24.86 -38.61
N VAL A 5 0.28 -25.83 -38.51
CA VAL A 5 0.48 -26.86 -39.53
C VAL A 5 -0.71 -27.83 -39.58
N GLU A 6 -1.31 -28.13 -38.42
CA GLU A 6 -2.48 -29.00 -38.34
C GLU A 6 -3.73 -28.32 -38.88
N ILE A 7 -3.97 -27.06 -38.52
CA ILE A 7 -5.09 -26.28 -39.06
C ILE A 7 -4.98 -26.18 -40.59
N THR A 8 -3.78 -25.92 -41.10
CA THR A 8 -3.53 -25.87 -42.55
C THR A 8 -3.83 -27.20 -43.23
N LYS A 9 -3.46 -28.33 -42.62
CA LYS A 9 -3.78 -29.66 -43.14
C LYS A 9 -5.29 -29.91 -43.18
N LEU A 10 -6.01 -29.52 -42.13
CA LEU A 10 -7.47 -29.67 -42.06
C LEU A 10 -8.18 -28.83 -43.11
N ILE A 11 -7.75 -27.58 -43.31
CA ILE A 11 -8.25 -26.70 -44.38
C ILE A 11 -8.04 -27.35 -45.75
N ASN A 12 -6.82 -27.81 -46.04
CA ASN A 12 -6.50 -28.43 -47.33
C ASN A 12 -7.34 -29.71 -47.57
N GLU A 13 -7.63 -30.47 -46.52
CA GLU A 13 -8.47 -31.67 -46.63
C GLU A 13 -9.93 -31.31 -46.91
N LEU A 14 -10.50 -30.30 -46.25
CA LEU A 14 -11.84 -29.80 -46.54
C LEU A 14 -11.95 -29.21 -47.96
N GLU A 15 -10.94 -28.48 -48.41
CA GLU A 15 -10.87 -27.94 -49.78
C GLU A 15 -10.87 -29.06 -50.82
N ARG A 16 -10.12 -30.13 -50.59
CA ARG A 16 -10.08 -31.29 -51.48
C ARG A 16 -11.43 -32.01 -51.54
N GLN A 17 -12.13 -32.14 -50.41
CA GLN A 17 -13.47 -32.73 -50.37
C GLN A 17 -14.47 -31.87 -51.14
N LYS A 18 -14.45 -30.55 -50.89
CA LYS A 18 -15.26 -29.57 -51.61
C LYS A 18 -15.03 -29.65 -53.11
N GLU A 19 -13.77 -29.70 -53.57
CA GLU A 19 -13.41 -29.77 -54.99
C GLU A 19 -14.08 -30.95 -55.70
N LYS A 20 -14.15 -32.13 -55.05
CA LYS A 20 -14.86 -33.30 -55.59
C LYS A 20 -16.35 -33.02 -55.82
N ILE A 21 -16.99 -32.37 -54.84
CA ILE A 21 -18.41 -32.00 -54.90
C ILE A 21 -18.63 -30.95 -55.98
N THR A 22 -17.82 -29.90 -56.02
CA THR A 22 -17.90 -28.85 -57.04
C THR A 22 -17.72 -29.42 -58.45
N ASN A 23 -16.74 -30.30 -58.67
CA ASN A 23 -16.50 -30.93 -59.96
C ASN A 23 -17.69 -31.80 -60.41
N PHE A 24 -18.32 -32.52 -59.48
CA PHE A 24 -19.51 -33.30 -59.78
C PHE A 24 -20.73 -32.41 -60.06
N LEU A 25 -20.93 -31.35 -59.27
CA LEU A 25 -22.00 -30.38 -59.46
C LEU A 25 -21.90 -29.67 -60.82
N ASN A 26 -20.69 -29.32 -61.26
CA ASN A 26 -20.44 -28.73 -62.58
C ASN A 26 -20.71 -29.70 -63.75
N ALA A 27 -20.61 -31.02 -63.51
CA ALA A 27 -20.92 -32.05 -64.49
C ALA A 27 -22.41 -32.41 -64.52
N LEU A 28 -23.17 -32.02 -63.50
CA LEU A 28 -24.61 -32.23 -63.39
C LEU A 28 -25.37 -31.10 -64.09
N SER A 29 -26.42 -31.42 -64.85
CA SER A 29 -27.39 -30.40 -65.29
C SER A 29 -28.54 -30.35 -64.29
N ARG A 30 -28.84 -29.17 -63.75
CA ARG A 30 -29.98 -28.96 -62.85
C ARG A 30 -31.32 -29.39 -63.47
N GLU A 31 -31.44 -29.36 -64.79
CA GLU A 31 -32.64 -29.79 -65.50
C GLU A 31 -32.85 -31.31 -65.46
N ASN A 32 -31.79 -32.09 -65.27
CA ASN A 32 -31.85 -33.55 -65.25
C ASN A 32 -32.20 -34.09 -63.87
N ASP A 33 -31.73 -33.44 -62.81
CA ASP A 33 -31.98 -33.86 -61.42
C ASP A 33 -31.87 -32.67 -60.48
N LYS A 34 -33.02 -31.99 -60.27
CA LYS A 34 -33.08 -30.74 -59.52
C LYS A 34 -32.80 -30.95 -58.03
N ASP A 35 -33.32 -32.01 -57.43
CA ASP A 35 -33.23 -32.23 -55.99
C ASP A 35 -31.80 -32.62 -55.59
N LEU A 36 -31.15 -33.49 -56.35
CA LEU A 36 -29.73 -33.81 -56.16
C LEU A 36 -28.84 -32.57 -56.35
N TYR A 37 -29.10 -31.78 -57.40
CA TYR A 37 -28.34 -30.57 -57.67
C TYR A 37 -28.46 -29.57 -56.52
N ASP A 38 -29.68 -29.29 -56.07
CA ASP A 38 -29.96 -28.32 -55.01
C ASP A 38 -29.37 -28.81 -53.66
N HIS A 39 -29.38 -30.12 -53.37
CA HIS A 39 -28.78 -30.69 -52.15
C HIS A 39 -27.23 -30.61 -52.15
N LEU A 40 -26.60 -30.97 -53.27
CA LEU A 40 -25.15 -30.86 -53.42
C LEU A 40 -24.66 -29.40 -53.39
N TYR A 41 -25.47 -28.48 -53.94
CA TYR A 41 -25.20 -27.05 -53.87
C TYR A 41 -25.17 -26.57 -52.41
N LEU A 42 -26.16 -26.97 -51.60
CA LEU A 42 -26.21 -26.67 -50.17
C LEU A 42 -24.98 -27.22 -49.43
N ILE A 43 -24.62 -28.49 -49.68
CA ILE A 43 -23.43 -29.10 -49.07
C ILE A 43 -22.16 -28.32 -49.46
N ASN A 44 -22.05 -27.93 -50.73
CA ASN A 44 -20.91 -27.13 -51.21
C ASN A 44 -20.80 -25.77 -50.50
N ASP A 45 -21.94 -25.09 -50.27
CA ASP A 45 -21.99 -23.84 -49.50
C ASP A 45 -21.59 -24.06 -48.03
N PHE A 46 -22.00 -25.18 -47.42
CA PHE A 46 -21.56 -25.53 -46.07
C PHE A 46 -20.06 -25.78 -45.98
N PHE A 47 -19.44 -26.40 -47.00
CA PHE A 47 -17.98 -26.53 -47.05
C PHE A 47 -17.29 -25.16 -47.08
N ASP A 48 -17.81 -24.22 -47.87
CA ASP A 48 -17.28 -22.86 -47.90
C ASP A 48 -17.37 -22.17 -46.53
N GLU A 49 -18.50 -22.30 -45.85
CA GLU A 49 -18.68 -21.75 -44.50
C GLU A 49 -17.72 -22.40 -43.49
N ALA A 50 -17.56 -23.71 -43.52
CA ALA A 50 -16.65 -24.44 -42.63
C ALA A 50 -15.19 -24.01 -42.85
N ILE A 51 -14.74 -23.94 -44.11
CA ILE A 51 -13.38 -23.49 -44.47
C ILE A 51 -13.15 -22.04 -44.05
N SER A 52 -14.10 -21.14 -44.33
CA SER A 52 -14.02 -19.73 -43.92
C SER A 52 -13.96 -19.60 -42.39
N SER A 53 -14.74 -20.40 -41.67
CA SER A 53 -14.78 -20.38 -40.20
C SER A 53 -13.47 -20.85 -39.60
N LEU A 54 -12.91 -21.95 -40.13
CA LEU A 54 -11.63 -22.49 -39.69
C LEU A 54 -10.47 -21.52 -39.97
N ARG A 55 -10.45 -20.87 -41.15
CA ARG A 55 -9.44 -19.85 -41.51
C ARG A 55 -9.49 -18.60 -40.62
N LYS A 56 -10.65 -18.28 -40.05
CA LYS A 56 -10.84 -17.11 -39.17
C LYS A 56 -10.46 -17.40 -37.72
N LEU A 57 -10.25 -18.66 -37.34
CA LEU A 57 -9.78 -19.02 -36.02
C LEU A 57 -8.27 -18.77 -35.97
N ASP A 58 -7.85 -17.93 -35.03
CA ASP A 58 -6.44 -17.68 -34.74
C ASP A 58 -5.80 -18.94 -34.14
N GLU A 59 -4.60 -19.31 -34.59
CA GLU A 59 -3.82 -20.43 -34.05
C GLU A 59 -3.62 -20.30 -32.53
N ALA A 60 -3.54 -19.05 -32.05
CA ALA A 60 -3.40 -18.75 -30.64
C ALA A 60 -4.59 -19.23 -29.78
N ILE A 61 -5.77 -19.45 -30.37
CA ILE A 61 -6.95 -19.94 -29.65
C ILE A 61 -6.70 -21.36 -29.14
N PHE A 62 -6.22 -22.26 -29.99
CA PHE A 62 -6.01 -23.67 -29.67
C PHE A 62 -4.80 -23.92 -28.74
N LEU A 63 -3.95 -22.91 -28.57
CA LEU A 63 -2.86 -22.95 -27.58
C LEU A 63 -3.32 -22.58 -26.17
N ARG A 64 -4.54 -22.05 -26.02
CA ARG A 64 -5.10 -21.65 -24.73
C ARG A 64 -6.06 -22.72 -24.22
N SER A 65 -6.06 -22.93 -22.90
CA SER A 65 -7.13 -23.69 -22.24
C SER A 65 -8.45 -22.94 -22.40
N PRO A 66 -9.59 -23.60 -22.71
CA PRO A 66 -9.80 -25.06 -22.81
C PRO A 66 -9.62 -25.65 -24.22
N PHE A 67 -9.23 -24.87 -25.23
CA PHE A 67 -9.40 -25.22 -26.65
C PHE A 67 -8.35 -26.19 -27.22
N TYR A 68 -7.46 -26.72 -26.38
CA TYR A 68 -6.39 -27.63 -26.83
C TYR A 68 -6.94 -28.94 -27.41
N GLU A 69 -8.03 -29.46 -26.85
CA GLU A 69 -8.65 -30.71 -27.30
C GLU A 69 -9.57 -30.52 -28.51
N ASP A 70 -10.03 -29.28 -28.76
CA ASP A 70 -10.96 -28.97 -29.85
C ASP A 70 -10.39 -29.26 -31.23
N LEU A 71 -9.07 -29.14 -31.39
CA LEU A 71 -8.41 -29.44 -32.65
C LEU A 71 -8.51 -30.93 -33.01
N ASN A 72 -8.42 -31.82 -32.03
CA ASN A 72 -8.59 -33.26 -32.22
C ASN A 72 -10.04 -33.60 -32.61
N ASP A 73 -11.01 -32.87 -32.05
CA ASP A 73 -12.42 -33.04 -32.38
C ASP A 73 -12.73 -32.55 -33.80
N ILE A 74 -12.15 -31.42 -34.22
CA ILE A 74 -12.21 -30.94 -35.61
C ILE A 74 -11.57 -31.97 -36.56
N GLU A 75 -10.41 -32.52 -36.21
CA GLU A 75 -9.72 -33.54 -37.01
C GLU A 75 -10.58 -34.81 -37.16
N ARG A 76 -11.20 -35.27 -36.07
CA ARG A 76 -12.10 -36.43 -36.09
C ARG A 76 -13.30 -36.20 -37.02
N ILE A 77 -13.93 -35.03 -36.95
CA ILE A 77 -15.07 -34.68 -37.83
C ILE A 77 -14.62 -34.59 -39.29
N THR A 78 -13.49 -33.94 -39.55
CA THR A 78 -12.93 -33.75 -40.90
C THR A 78 -12.55 -35.08 -41.55
N THR A 79 -11.98 -36.01 -40.78
CA THR A 79 -11.65 -37.36 -41.24
C THR A 79 -12.91 -38.16 -41.58
N LYS A 80 -13.93 -38.08 -40.73
CA LYS A 80 -15.21 -38.76 -40.99
C LYS A 80 -15.94 -38.21 -42.22
N LEU A 81 -15.86 -36.90 -42.43
CA LEU A 81 -16.35 -36.24 -43.64
C LEU A 81 -15.63 -36.76 -44.90
N LYS A 82 -14.31 -36.88 -44.83
CA LYS A 82 -13.50 -37.44 -45.92
C LYS A 82 -13.99 -38.82 -46.32
N ASP A 83 -14.14 -39.72 -45.34
CA ASP A 83 -14.57 -41.09 -45.58
C ASP A 83 -15.95 -41.15 -46.25
N LEU A 84 -16.88 -40.29 -45.82
CA LEU A 84 -18.24 -40.21 -46.40
C LEU A 84 -18.22 -39.67 -47.83
N VAL A 85 -17.45 -38.60 -48.09
CA VAL A 85 -17.30 -38.02 -49.42
C VAL A 85 -16.63 -39.02 -50.37
N ASP A 86 -15.57 -39.69 -49.92
CA ASP A 86 -14.88 -40.71 -50.71
C ASP A 86 -15.79 -41.90 -51.00
N HIS A 87 -16.62 -42.32 -50.05
CA HIS A 87 -17.61 -43.36 -50.24
C HIS A 87 -18.69 -42.97 -51.25
N PHE A 88 -19.21 -41.74 -51.17
CA PHE A 88 -20.18 -41.21 -52.13
C PHE A 88 -19.65 -41.25 -53.57
N PHE A 89 -18.37 -40.90 -53.77
CA PHE A 89 -17.72 -40.90 -55.09
C PHE A 89 -17.08 -42.24 -55.51
N SER A 90 -17.20 -43.30 -54.71
CA SER A 90 -16.76 -44.63 -55.10
C SER A 90 -17.71 -45.27 -56.13
N GLN A 91 -17.15 -45.92 -57.15
CA GLN A 91 -17.73 -46.14 -58.49
C GLN A 91 -19.08 -46.88 -58.63
N ASN A 92 -19.76 -47.28 -57.55
CA ASN A 92 -21.00 -48.06 -57.62
C ASN A 92 -22.29 -47.29 -57.31
N ASN A 93 -22.24 -46.08 -56.74
CA ASN A 93 -23.47 -45.33 -56.42
C ASN A 93 -23.94 -44.45 -57.59
N ILE A 94 -23.01 -43.84 -58.33
CA ILE A 94 -23.32 -42.88 -59.41
C ILE A 94 -23.86 -43.57 -60.68
N VAL A 95 -23.57 -44.86 -60.87
CA VAL A 95 -23.92 -45.63 -62.09
C VAL A 95 -25.26 -46.36 -61.96
N VAL A 96 -25.70 -46.68 -60.74
CA VAL A 96 -26.96 -47.43 -60.51
C VAL A 96 -28.20 -46.53 -60.67
N GLU A 97 -28.10 -45.23 -60.36
CA GLU A 97 -29.23 -44.27 -60.42
C GLU A 97 -29.56 -43.74 -61.83
N ARG A 98 -28.70 -43.94 -62.83
CA ARG A 98 -28.99 -43.44 -64.20
C ARG A 98 -30.10 -44.19 -64.94
N ASN A 99 -30.54 -45.36 -64.45
CA ASN A 99 -31.38 -46.28 -65.21
C ASN A 99 -32.82 -46.49 -64.67
N GLY A 100 -33.28 -45.80 -63.64
CA GLY A 100 -34.67 -45.95 -63.22
C GLY A 100 -35.04 -45.15 -61.99
N VAL A 101 -36.11 -44.38 -62.14
CA VAL A 101 -36.89 -43.62 -61.16
C VAL A 101 -36.90 -44.28 -59.77
N GLU A 102 -36.07 -43.80 -58.85
CA GLU A 102 -36.34 -43.86 -57.41
C GLU A 102 -35.90 -42.55 -56.75
N VAL A 103 -36.76 -42.09 -55.85
CA VAL A 103 -36.69 -40.83 -55.12
C VAL A 103 -35.40 -40.79 -54.30
N PHE A 104 -34.55 -39.79 -54.54
CA PHE A 104 -33.29 -39.54 -53.84
C PHE A 104 -33.50 -39.32 -52.32
N GLU A 105 -33.61 -40.40 -51.56
CA GLU A 105 -33.25 -40.40 -50.13
C GLU A 105 -31.82 -40.93 -50.01
N ASN A 106 -30.84 -40.20 -50.56
CA ASN A 106 -29.45 -40.61 -50.45
C ASN A 106 -28.95 -40.33 -49.03
N GLN A 107 -29.14 -41.31 -48.17
CA GLN A 107 -28.73 -41.33 -46.76
C GLN A 107 -27.25 -40.90 -46.57
N LEU A 108 -26.38 -41.04 -47.58
CA LEU A 108 -25.01 -40.56 -47.53
C LEU A 108 -24.91 -39.04 -47.67
N LEU A 109 -25.69 -38.41 -48.56
CA LEU A 109 -25.71 -36.95 -48.71
C LEU A 109 -26.23 -36.29 -47.43
N ALA A 110 -27.30 -36.84 -46.84
CA ALA A 110 -27.80 -36.37 -45.55
C ALA A 110 -26.76 -36.51 -44.43
N GLN A 111 -25.95 -37.57 -44.45
CA GLN A 111 -24.84 -37.72 -43.50
C GLN A 111 -23.73 -36.70 -43.75
N ILE A 112 -23.32 -36.47 -45.00
CA ILE A 112 -22.30 -35.46 -45.34
C ILE A 112 -22.79 -34.09 -44.85
N GLU A 113 -24.01 -33.70 -45.21
CA GLU A 113 -24.63 -32.46 -44.77
C GLU A 113 -24.59 -32.32 -43.24
N PHE A 114 -25.04 -33.36 -42.52
CA PHE A 114 -25.03 -33.37 -41.05
C PHE A 114 -23.64 -33.14 -40.46
N TYR A 115 -22.59 -33.79 -40.99
CA TYR A 115 -21.24 -33.63 -40.46
C TYR A 115 -20.63 -32.28 -40.80
N VAL A 116 -20.86 -31.72 -42.00
CA VAL A 116 -20.36 -30.38 -42.34
C VAL A 116 -21.07 -29.34 -41.48
N TYR A 117 -22.39 -29.46 -41.31
CA TYR A 117 -23.15 -28.58 -40.43
C TYR A 117 -22.72 -28.68 -38.95
N SER A 118 -22.44 -29.90 -38.48
CA SER A 118 -21.88 -30.14 -37.14
C SER A 118 -20.53 -29.48 -36.96
N LEU A 119 -19.67 -29.53 -37.98
CA LEU A 119 -18.38 -28.85 -37.99
C LEU A 119 -18.55 -27.33 -37.89
N ILE A 120 -19.43 -26.73 -38.69
CA ILE A 120 -19.73 -25.29 -38.63
C ILE A 120 -20.15 -24.87 -37.22
N ASN A 121 -21.10 -25.60 -36.62
CA ASN A 121 -21.59 -25.30 -35.27
C ASN A 121 -20.48 -25.41 -34.22
N TYR A 122 -19.60 -26.42 -34.36
CA TYR A 122 -18.46 -26.59 -33.47
C TYR A 122 -17.48 -25.42 -33.56
N LEU A 123 -17.12 -25.00 -34.79
CA LEU A 123 -16.23 -23.86 -35.03
C LEU A 123 -16.83 -22.55 -34.51
N ASN A 124 -18.13 -22.34 -34.69
CA ASN A 124 -18.84 -21.17 -34.16
C ASN A 124 -18.87 -21.14 -32.64
N LYS A 125 -19.04 -22.31 -31.99
CA LYS A 125 -18.95 -22.45 -30.54
C LYS A 125 -17.57 -22.03 -30.03
N ILE A 126 -16.50 -22.61 -30.57
CA ILE A 126 -15.11 -22.26 -30.21
C ILE A 126 -14.86 -20.76 -30.36
N LYS A 127 -15.29 -20.17 -31.48
CA LYS A 127 -15.17 -18.74 -31.71
C LYS A 127 -15.88 -17.92 -30.63
N SER A 128 -17.11 -18.29 -30.27
CA SER A 128 -17.87 -17.55 -29.25
C SER A 128 -17.21 -17.64 -27.87
N GLU A 129 -16.73 -18.82 -27.49
CA GLU A 129 -16.08 -19.07 -26.20
C GLU A 129 -14.72 -18.38 -26.11
N SER A 130 -13.94 -18.35 -27.20
CA SER A 130 -12.65 -17.62 -27.24
C SER A 130 -12.83 -16.10 -27.02
N ILE A 131 -13.83 -15.49 -27.65
CA ILE A 131 -14.15 -14.06 -27.45
C ILE A 131 -14.56 -13.78 -26.01
N ILE A 132 -15.28 -14.70 -25.37
CA ILE A 132 -15.67 -14.59 -23.96
C ILE A 132 -14.43 -14.70 -23.07
N SER A 133 -13.55 -15.67 -23.32
CA SER A 133 -12.30 -15.84 -22.58
C SER A 133 -11.42 -14.60 -22.64
N ASP A 134 -11.20 -14.04 -23.84
CA ASP A 134 -10.39 -12.83 -24.02
C ASP A 134 -10.95 -11.62 -23.23
N LYS A 135 -12.28 -11.49 -23.21
CA LYS A 135 -12.93 -10.43 -22.43
C LYS A 135 -12.80 -10.65 -20.94
N ILE A 136 -12.88 -11.90 -20.47
CA ILE A 136 -12.69 -12.26 -19.05
C ILE A 136 -11.25 -11.97 -18.63
N ASP A 137 -10.26 -12.34 -19.44
CA ASP A 137 -8.84 -12.07 -19.18
C ASP A 137 -8.57 -10.56 -19.12
N GLY A 138 -9.11 -9.81 -20.09
CA GLY A 138 -9.02 -8.34 -20.08
C GLY A 138 -9.72 -7.69 -18.89
N PHE A 139 -10.81 -8.29 -18.38
CA PHE A 139 -11.49 -7.83 -17.17
C PHE A 139 -10.68 -8.16 -15.90
N SER A 140 -10.12 -9.37 -15.83
CA SER A 140 -9.25 -9.84 -14.74
C SER A 140 -8.02 -8.95 -14.59
N GLU A 141 -7.35 -8.60 -15.69
CA GLU A 141 -6.18 -7.72 -15.65
C GLU A 141 -6.54 -6.29 -15.19
N LYS A 142 -7.68 -5.76 -15.65
CA LYS A 142 -8.19 -4.46 -15.18
C LYS A 142 -8.52 -4.49 -13.69
N ASN A 143 -9.14 -5.56 -13.20
CA ASN A 143 -9.44 -5.71 -11.78
C ASN A 143 -8.18 -5.82 -10.93
N LYS A 144 -7.15 -6.52 -11.41
CA LYS A 144 -5.85 -6.58 -10.73
C LYS A 144 -5.25 -5.17 -10.57
N LYS A 145 -5.20 -4.39 -11.66
CA LYS A 145 -4.71 -3.00 -11.63
C LYS A 145 -5.57 -2.09 -10.73
N LEU A 146 -6.88 -2.34 -10.68
CA LEU A 146 -7.79 -1.60 -9.80
C LEU A 146 -7.51 -1.92 -8.33
N ASN A 147 -7.35 -3.20 -7.99
CA ASN A 147 -7.01 -3.62 -6.63
C ASN A 147 -5.67 -3.04 -6.18
N GLU A 148 -4.64 -3.04 -7.04
CA GLU A 148 -3.35 -2.39 -6.75
C GLU A 148 -3.53 -0.90 -6.41
N LYS A 149 -4.35 -0.16 -7.17
CA LYS A 149 -4.67 1.24 -6.89
C LYS A 149 -5.47 1.45 -5.61
N ILE A 150 -6.38 0.53 -5.28
CA ILE A 150 -7.15 0.59 -4.03
C ILE A 150 -6.21 0.44 -2.83
N VAL A 151 -5.27 -0.50 -2.87
CA VAL A 151 -4.26 -0.68 -1.80
C VAL A 151 -3.40 0.56 -1.65
N GLU A 152 -2.97 1.18 -2.76
CA GLU A 152 -2.21 2.44 -2.71
C GLU A 152 -3.03 3.58 -2.08
N LEU A 153 -4.32 3.70 -2.45
CA LEU A 153 -5.24 4.68 -1.86
C LEU A 153 -5.45 4.45 -0.36
N GLU A 154 -5.63 3.20 0.06
CA GLU A 154 -5.76 2.85 1.48
C GLU A 154 -4.51 3.29 2.28
N ASN A 155 -3.30 3.03 1.76
CA ASN A 155 -2.06 3.48 2.38
C ASN A 155 -1.98 5.01 2.50
N VAL A 156 -2.43 5.75 1.47
CA VAL A 156 -2.50 7.21 1.51
C VAL A 156 -3.52 7.68 2.55
N PHE A 157 -4.71 7.09 2.60
CA PHE A 157 -5.73 7.43 3.59
C PHE A 157 -5.27 7.16 5.02
N GLU A 158 -4.56 6.06 5.27
CA GLU A 158 -3.96 5.78 6.57
C GLU A 158 -2.88 6.81 6.94
N GLY A 159 -2.05 7.22 5.97
CA GLY A 159 -1.10 8.31 6.16
C GLY A 159 -1.78 9.65 6.52
N TRP A 160 -2.90 9.97 5.87
CA TRP A 160 -3.70 11.16 6.17
C TRP A 160 -4.29 11.11 7.58
N LYS A 161 -4.84 9.97 8.00
CA LYS A 161 -5.40 9.80 9.35
C LYS A 161 -4.35 10.03 10.45
N ASN A 162 -3.09 9.63 10.20
CA ASN A 162 -2.00 9.84 11.15
C ASN A 162 -1.43 11.26 11.11
N ARG A 163 -1.71 12.05 10.06
CA ARG A 163 -1.23 13.42 9.91
C ARG A 163 -1.77 14.35 11.00
N ASP A 164 -3.04 14.21 11.36
CA ASP A 164 -3.63 15.01 12.44
C ASP A 164 -2.92 14.74 13.77
N LEU A 165 -2.64 13.47 14.07
CA LEU A 165 -1.84 13.10 15.25
C LEU A 165 -0.41 13.64 15.18
N TYR A 166 0.25 13.52 14.02
CA TYR A 166 1.59 14.09 13.80
C TYR A 166 1.63 15.57 14.15
N THR A 167 0.67 16.34 13.64
CA THR A 167 0.60 17.80 13.88
C THR A 167 0.42 18.13 15.37
N ILE A 168 -0.36 17.33 16.10
CA ILE A 168 -0.55 17.53 17.55
C ILE A 168 0.77 17.34 18.31
N PHE A 169 1.51 16.26 18.04
CA PHE A 169 2.78 15.99 18.74
C PHE A 169 3.91 16.94 18.29
N GLU A 170 3.92 17.38 17.04
CA GLU A 170 4.85 18.39 16.54
C GLU A 170 4.60 19.75 17.22
N ASP A 171 3.34 20.17 17.30
CA ASP A 171 2.94 21.41 17.99
C ASP A 171 3.29 21.37 19.48
N ASP A 172 3.06 20.23 20.14
CA ASP A 172 3.42 20.08 21.55
C ASP A 172 4.93 20.09 21.77
N SER A 173 5.71 19.48 20.87
CA SER A 173 7.17 19.59 20.89
C SER A 173 7.64 21.05 20.78
N GLU A 174 7.05 21.82 19.85
CA GLU A 174 7.35 23.24 19.72
C GLU A 174 7.02 24.04 20.99
N LYS A 175 5.85 23.79 21.59
CA LYS A 175 5.42 24.46 22.83
C LYS A 175 6.39 24.17 23.96
N PHE A 176 6.74 22.91 24.18
CA PHE A 176 7.69 22.52 25.23
C PHE A 176 9.08 23.12 24.99
N ARG A 177 9.55 23.17 23.74
CA ARG A 177 10.83 23.81 23.37
C ARG A 177 10.82 25.31 23.67
N LYS A 178 9.72 26.01 23.38
CA LYS A 178 9.53 27.43 23.71
C LYS A 178 9.52 27.65 25.22
N ILE A 179 8.85 26.78 25.98
CA ILE A 179 8.82 26.84 27.45
C ILE A 179 10.21 26.59 28.05
N ALA A 180 10.93 25.57 27.57
CA ALA A 180 12.30 25.27 28.00
C ALA A 180 13.21 26.49 27.80
N ARG A 181 13.19 27.10 26.60
CA ARG A 181 13.97 28.29 26.28
C ARG A 181 13.64 29.47 27.19
N LYS A 182 12.36 29.67 27.54
CA LYS A 182 11.98 30.72 28.52
C LYS A 182 12.64 30.49 29.88
N TYR A 183 12.65 29.26 30.38
CA TYR A 183 13.32 28.94 31.64
C TYR A 183 14.85 29.08 31.56
N GLU A 184 15.48 28.72 30.43
CA GLU A 184 16.91 28.96 30.20
C GLU A 184 17.25 30.45 30.22
N ILE A 185 16.47 31.27 29.51
CA ILE A 185 16.66 32.72 29.49
C ILE A 185 16.49 33.29 30.90
N SER A 186 15.44 32.90 31.62
CA SER A 186 15.23 33.31 33.00
C SER A 186 16.39 32.90 33.92
N PHE A 187 16.98 31.72 33.71
CA PHE A 187 18.16 31.29 34.44
C PHE A 187 19.37 32.20 34.18
N TYR A 188 19.67 32.51 32.91
CA TYR A 188 20.78 33.42 32.58
C TYR A 188 20.54 34.84 33.09
N ILE A 189 19.29 35.33 33.06
CA ILE A 189 18.92 36.63 33.65
C ILE A 189 19.15 36.61 35.17
N ALA A 190 18.70 35.57 35.87
CA ALA A 190 18.91 35.43 37.31
C ALA A 190 20.41 35.38 37.66
N LEU A 191 21.20 34.65 36.87
CA LEU A 191 22.65 34.58 37.03
C LEU A 191 23.33 35.94 36.79
N ALA A 192 22.87 36.70 35.79
CA ALA A 192 23.37 38.04 35.51
C ALA A 192 23.07 39.02 36.66
N PHE A 193 21.86 38.98 37.23
CA PHE A 193 21.52 39.77 38.41
C PHE A 193 22.34 39.40 39.63
N LEU A 194 22.57 38.10 39.86
CA LEU A 194 23.43 37.63 40.93
C LEU A 194 24.87 38.15 40.73
N PHE A 195 25.41 38.03 39.52
CA PHE A 195 26.74 38.55 39.19
C PHE A 195 26.83 40.07 39.42
N MET A 196 25.86 40.84 38.93
CA MET A 196 25.79 42.29 39.16
C MET A 196 25.78 42.61 40.67
N TYR A 197 24.97 41.90 41.45
CA TYR A 197 24.91 42.08 42.90
C TYR A 197 26.26 41.82 43.59
N PHE A 198 26.98 40.76 43.20
CA PHE A 198 28.31 40.46 43.75
C PHE A 198 29.38 41.48 43.37
N PHE A 199 29.29 42.07 42.18
CA PHE A 199 30.15 43.17 41.72
C PHE A 199 29.78 44.54 42.32
N GLY A 200 28.88 44.57 43.31
CA GLY A 200 28.53 45.77 44.04
C GLY A 200 27.48 46.64 43.35
N TRP A 201 26.73 46.10 42.38
CA TRP A 201 25.54 46.76 41.85
C TRP A 201 24.33 46.45 42.73
N TYR A 202 23.78 47.48 43.38
CA TYR A 202 22.56 47.35 44.17
C TYR A 202 21.47 48.30 43.64
N VAL A 203 20.23 47.82 43.68
CA VAL A 203 19.05 48.61 43.33
C VAL A 203 18.33 48.97 44.64
N GLU A 204 18.40 50.23 45.02
CA GLU A 204 17.63 50.78 46.14
C GLU A 204 16.21 51.06 45.62
N ILE A 205 15.26 50.20 45.99
CA ILE A 205 13.83 50.40 45.68
C ILE A 205 13.23 51.21 46.82
N ASP A 206 13.23 52.53 46.68
CA ASP A 206 12.45 53.42 47.53
C ASP A 206 11.17 53.81 46.79
N THR A 207 10.06 53.97 47.52
CA THR A 207 8.69 54.07 46.96
C THR A 207 8.46 55.25 46.00
N ALA A 208 9.42 56.17 45.87
CA ALA A 208 9.34 57.34 45.01
C ALA A 208 10.40 57.41 43.88
N ASN A 209 11.51 56.66 43.90
CA ASN A 209 12.55 56.79 42.86
C ASN A 209 13.43 55.54 42.70
N PHE A 210 13.73 55.18 41.44
CA PHE A 210 14.71 54.15 41.09
C PHE A 210 16.11 54.79 41.04
N LYS A 211 16.98 54.53 42.03
CA LYS A 211 18.35 55.06 42.03
C LYS A 211 19.38 53.94 41.98
N PHE A 212 20.33 54.08 41.04
CA PHE A 212 21.48 53.21 40.89
C PHE A 212 22.63 53.72 41.77
N LYS A 213 23.16 52.88 42.67
CA LYS A 213 24.33 53.23 43.49
C LYS A 213 25.29 52.03 43.60
N PHE A 214 26.58 52.33 43.73
CA PHE A 214 27.63 51.35 44.00
C PHE A 214 27.64 50.98 45.49
N ALA A 215 27.76 49.68 45.80
CA ALA A 215 27.64 49.11 47.14
C ALA A 215 28.70 49.59 48.15
N GLU A 216 29.78 50.22 47.70
CA GLU A 216 30.83 50.78 48.56
C GLU A 216 30.37 51.99 49.40
N GLN A 217 29.23 52.60 49.09
CA GLN A 217 28.77 53.82 49.77
C GLN A 217 27.86 53.60 51.00
N PHE A 218 27.52 52.36 51.37
CA PHE A 218 26.55 52.11 52.46
C PHE A 218 27.10 51.44 53.72
N HIS A 219 28.28 50.84 53.69
CA HIS A 219 28.77 50.04 54.82
C HIS A 219 30.19 50.43 55.22
N GLU A 220 30.32 51.58 55.89
CA GLU A 220 31.53 51.95 56.62
C GLU A 220 31.87 50.96 57.76
N ASN A 221 30.95 50.07 58.13
CA ASN A 221 31.21 48.98 59.08
C ASN A 221 30.79 47.62 58.48
N HIS A 222 31.75 46.69 58.41
CA HIS A 222 31.57 45.27 58.10
C HIS A 222 30.75 44.56 59.20
N THR A 223 29.48 44.93 59.38
CA THR A 223 28.61 44.32 60.38
C THR A 223 28.25 42.88 59.98
N PRO A 224 28.15 41.94 60.94
CA PRO A 224 27.78 40.55 60.69
C PRO A 224 26.47 40.38 59.88
N THR A 225 25.54 41.33 60.01
CA THR A 225 24.26 41.37 59.29
C THR A 225 24.43 41.46 57.77
N PHE A 226 25.47 42.16 57.28
CA PHE A 226 25.78 42.28 55.85
C PHE A 226 26.20 40.93 55.24
N TYR A 227 27.05 40.19 55.95
CA TYR A 227 27.48 38.87 55.50
C TYR A 227 26.34 37.86 55.51
N ILE A 228 25.48 37.89 56.55
CA ILE A 228 24.30 37.04 56.62
C ILE A 228 23.36 37.30 55.43
N GLN A 229 23.09 38.57 55.09
CA GLN A 229 22.23 38.92 53.95
C GLN A 229 22.80 38.43 52.61
N LYS A 230 24.11 38.60 52.37
CA LYS A 230 24.77 38.10 51.17
C LYS A 230 24.69 36.57 51.06
N ILE A 231 24.92 35.87 52.17
CA ILE A 231 24.85 34.42 52.25
C ILE A 231 23.42 33.92 52.02
N SER A 232 22.41 34.52 52.65
CA SER A 232 21.01 34.17 52.43
C SER A 232 20.56 34.41 50.99
N LEU A 233 20.98 35.52 50.38
CA LEU A 233 20.71 35.79 48.97
C LEU A 233 21.39 34.77 48.06
N LEU A 234 22.62 34.36 48.37
CA LEU A 234 23.34 33.33 47.62
C LEU A 234 22.55 32.00 47.66
N ILE A 235 22.12 31.55 48.84
CA ILE A 235 21.34 30.32 49.02
C ILE A 235 20.01 30.37 48.23
N LEU A 236 19.26 31.46 48.36
CA LEU A 236 17.98 31.64 47.65
C LEU A 236 18.18 31.67 46.14
N SER A 237 19.20 32.38 45.66
CA SER A 237 19.49 32.51 44.23
C SER A 237 19.96 31.20 43.63
N THR A 238 20.81 30.43 44.33
CA THR A 238 21.22 29.09 43.90
C THR A 238 20.03 28.13 43.84
N THR A 239 19.11 28.21 44.81
CA THR A 239 17.88 27.39 44.81
C THR A 239 16.96 27.75 43.64
N LEU A 240 16.77 29.04 43.37
CA LEU A 240 16.01 29.52 42.22
C LEU A 240 16.67 29.12 40.90
N ALA A 241 17.99 29.24 40.80
CA ALA A 241 18.77 28.84 39.64
C ALA A 241 18.65 27.33 39.36
N ALA A 242 18.74 26.50 40.41
CA ALA A 242 18.52 25.06 40.32
C ALA A 242 17.09 24.71 39.90
N PHE A 243 16.08 25.42 40.41
CA PHE A 243 14.69 25.25 39.99
C PHE A 243 14.47 25.59 38.51
N LEU A 244 15.01 26.71 38.04
CA LEU A 244 14.92 27.15 36.64
C LEU A 244 15.61 26.15 35.70
N LEU A 245 16.80 25.67 36.05
CA LEU A 245 17.50 24.62 35.30
C LEU A 245 16.68 23.33 35.25
N LYS A 246 16.16 22.84 36.39
CA LYS A 246 15.34 21.63 36.42
C LYS A 246 14.10 21.76 35.53
N ARG A 247 13.41 22.89 35.58
CA ARG A 247 12.24 23.17 34.73
C ARG A 247 12.63 23.26 33.26
N SER A 248 13.77 23.85 32.92
CA SER A 248 14.28 23.86 31.54
C SER A 248 14.53 22.44 31.03
N PHE A 249 15.35 21.65 31.73
CA PHE A 249 15.71 20.28 31.30
C PHE A 249 14.48 19.39 31.16
N MET A 250 13.53 19.48 32.09
CA MET A 250 12.28 18.72 32.02
C MET A 250 11.48 19.05 30.75
N ASN A 251 11.30 20.34 30.45
CA ASN A 251 10.57 20.74 29.24
C ASN A 251 11.34 20.42 27.96
N ARG A 252 12.67 20.51 27.96
CA ARG A 252 13.48 20.11 26.80
C ARG A 252 13.29 18.63 26.49
N ARG A 253 13.30 17.77 27.51
CA ARG A 253 13.07 16.35 27.30
C ARG A 253 11.63 16.05 26.86
N LEU A 254 10.63 16.71 27.41
CA LEU A 254 9.24 16.56 26.94
C LEU A 254 9.12 16.95 25.46
N ALA A 255 9.85 17.99 25.03
CA ALA A 255 9.92 18.37 23.62
C ALA A 255 10.56 17.28 22.75
N ASP A 256 11.65 16.68 23.21
CA ASP A 256 12.36 15.60 22.50
C ASP A 256 11.50 14.32 22.41
N GLU A 257 10.79 13.97 23.49
CA GLU A 257 9.88 12.81 23.53
C GLU A 257 8.67 13.00 22.61
N ALA A 258 8.06 14.20 22.62
CA ALA A 258 6.98 14.55 21.70
C ALA A 258 7.47 14.55 20.23
N TYR A 259 8.66 15.10 19.95
CA TYR A 259 9.24 15.10 18.61
C TYR A 259 9.50 13.69 18.09
N ARG A 260 10.10 12.84 18.94
CA ARG A 260 10.34 11.45 18.61
C ARG A 260 9.03 10.71 18.35
N THR A 261 8.00 10.94 19.16
CA THR A 261 6.68 10.33 18.98
C THR A 261 6.03 10.80 17.67
N ALA A 262 6.15 12.09 17.32
CA ALA A 262 5.69 12.59 16.03
C ALA A 262 6.37 11.86 14.87
N LYS A 263 7.69 11.70 14.91
CA LYS A 263 8.43 10.96 13.86
C LYS A 263 8.10 9.47 13.82
N GLU A 264 7.89 8.83 14.98
CA GLU A 264 7.42 7.43 15.05
C GLU A 264 6.05 7.27 14.39
N LEU A 265 5.11 8.21 14.60
CA LEU A 265 3.77 8.19 14.01
C LEU A 265 3.76 8.49 12.49
N ASP A 266 4.64 9.38 12.03
CA ASP A 266 4.83 9.70 10.60
C ASP A 266 5.40 8.49 9.83
N ALA A 267 6.33 7.76 10.45
CA ALA A 267 6.93 6.56 9.86
C ALA A 267 6.02 5.31 9.95
N LEU A 268 5.01 5.33 10.83
CA LEU A 268 4.20 4.14 11.15
C LEU A 268 3.45 3.53 9.94
N PRO A 269 2.77 4.30 9.07
CA PRO A 269 2.08 3.74 7.90
C PRO A 269 3.03 2.97 6.97
N ARG A 270 4.23 3.54 6.72
CA ARG A 270 5.26 2.93 5.88
C ARG A 270 5.85 1.67 6.52
N TYR A 271 5.98 1.65 7.84
CA TYR A 271 6.45 0.47 8.54
C TYR A 271 5.43 -0.67 8.49
N MET A 272 4.13 -0.36 8.55
CA MET A 272 3.05 -1.34 8.44
C MET A 272 2.80 -1.81 7.00
N GLU A 273 3.43 -1.18 6.00
CA GLU A 273 3.32 -1.53 4.60
C GLU A 273 3.92 -2.93 4.35
N GLY A 274 3.08 -3.88 3.92
CA GLY A 274 3.47 -5.27 3.69
C GLY A 274 3.32 -6.21 4.88
N MET A 275 2.85 -5.75 6.04
CA MET A 275 2.50 -6.65 7.14
C MET A 275 1.11 -7.28 6.95
N PRO A 276 0.88 -8.52 7.45
CA PRO A 276 -0.46 -9.09 7.57
C PRO A 276 -1.34 -8.24 8.49
N ASP A 277 -2.65 -8.18 8.21
CA ASP A 277 -3.57 -7.29 8.96
C ASP A 277 -3.65 -7.63 10.45
N GLU A 278 -3.58 -8.92 10.82
CA GLU A 278 -3.49 -9.36 12.23
C GLU A 278 -2.29 -8.74 12.96
N MET A 279 -1.17 -8.57 12.26
CA MET A 279 0.05 -7.98 12.82
C MET A 279 -0.07 -6.46 12.93
N LYS A 280 -0.74 -5.81 11.97
CA LYS A 280 -1.05 -4.38 12.04
C LYS A 280 -1.98 -4.08 13.22
N GLU A 281 -3.01 -4.89 13.43
CA GLU A 281 -3.92 -4.74 14.57
C GLU A 281 -3.21 -4.93 15.90
N LYS A 282 -2.36 -5.95 16.01
CA LYS A 282 -1.53 -6.18 17.20
C LYS A 282 -0.59 -5.00 17.48
N LEU A 283 0.03 -4.44 16.44
CA LEU A 283 0.91 -3.28 16.56
C LEU A 283 0.12 -2.04 17.00
N ARG A 284 -1.07 -1.81 16.42
CA ARG A 284 -1.97 -0.72 16.85
C ARG A 284 -2.38 -0.87 18.31
N PHE A 285 -2.68 -2.09 18.76
CA PHE A 285 -3.00 -2.37 20.15
C PHE A 285 -1.82 -2.08 21.09
N ASP A 286 -0.61 -2.51 20.73
CA ASP A 286 0.61 -2.27 21.53
C ASP A 286 0.97 -0.77 21.59
N LEU A 287 0.87 -0.06 20.47
CA LEU A 287 1.05 1.39 20.43
C LEU A 287 -0.05 2.10 21.23
N ALA A 288 -1.30 1.64 21.13
CA ALA A 288 -2.38 2.22 21.90
C ALA A 288 -2.13 2.06 23.41
N TYR A 289 -1.65 0.89 23.83
CA TYR A 289 -1.24 0.65 25.21
C TYR A 289 -0.06 1.56 25.63
N LYS A 290 0.95 1.72 24.76
CA LYS A 290 2.13 2.56 25.01
C LYS A 290 1.81 4.05 25.14
N TYR A 291 0.91 4.59 24.31
CA TYR A 291 0.64 6.04 24.26
C TYR A 291 -0.65 6.47 24.99
N PHE A 292 -1.66 5.61 25.13
CA PHE A 292 -2.92 5.92 25.82
C PHE A 292 -3.06 5.21 27.17
N GLY A 293 -2.25 4.18 27.47
CA GLY A 293 -2.48 3.25 28.58
C GLY A 293 -1.60 3.38 29.81
N ASN A 294 -0.51 4.15 29.81
CA ASN A 294 0.35 4.32 30.99
C ASN A 294 0.75 5.79 31.21
N GLY A 295 0.38 6.31 32.39
CA GLY A 295 0.76 7.63 32.85
C GLY A 295 2.28 7.79 32.92
N ILE A 296 2.76 8.91 32.38
CA ILE A 296 4.04 9.59 32.68
C ILE A 296 5.09 8.65 33.29
N ARG A 297 5.93 8.04 32.44
CA ARG A 297 7.02 7.13 32.89
C ARG A 297 7.85 7.83 33.98
N HIS A 298 7.78 7.29 35.21
CA HIS A 298 8.48 7.83 36.38
C HIS A 298 10.01 7.78 36.24
N ASP A 299 10.54 6.89 35.38
CA ASP A 299 11.97 6.69 35.13
C ASP A 299 12.67 7.97 34.61
N SER A 300 11.87 8.82 33.98
CA SER A 300 12.25 10.10 33.42
C SER A 300 12.47 11.16 34.54
N TYR A 301 12.01 11.00 35.77
CA TYR A 301 12.17 12.06 36.80
C TYR A 301 13.59 12.20 37.38
N THR A 302 14.47 11.22 37.16
CA THR A 302 15.70 11.00 37.93
C THR A 302 16.83 12.02 37.71
N GLY A 303 17.06 12.49 36.47
CA GLY A 303 18.22 13.33 36.17
C GLY A 303 18.22 14.74 36.80
N GLY A 304 17.05 15.38 36.88
CA GLY A 304 16.89 16.69 37.54
C GLY A 304 16.51 16.60 39.01
N GLU A 305 16.17 15.41 39.49
CA GLU A 305 15.89 15.13 40.90
C GLU A 305 17.18 15.12 41.73
N ASN A 306 18.25 14.51 41.21
CA ASN A 306 19.57 14.49 41.87
C ASN A 306 20.11 15.90 42.15
N LEU A 307 20.00 16.82 41.18
CA LEU A 307 20.46 18.21 41.37
C LEU A 307 19.66 18.97 42.44
N MET A 308 18.38 18.68 42.62
CA MET A 308 17.57 19.32 43.68
C MET A 308 17.90 18.75 45.06
N HIS A 309 18.05 17.43 45.17
CA HIS A 309 18.44 16.79 46.42
C HIS A 309 19.84 17.23 46.87
N GLU A 310 20.79 17.34 45.92
CA GLU A 310 22.13 17.85 46.20
C GLU A 310 22.12 19.31 46.66
N ASN A 311 21.31 20.18 46.04
CA ASN A 311 21.19 21.58 46.46
C ASN A 311 20.50 21.72 47.83
N ILE A 312 19.43 20.96 48.10
CA ILE A 312 18.75 20.97 49.40
C ILE A 312 19.69 20.48 50.50
N LYS A 313 20.46 19.41 50.23
CA LYS A 313 21.44 18.88 51.17
C LYS A 313 22.56 19.89 51.44
N ALA A 314 23.16 20.45 50.40
CA ALA A 314 24.22 21.45 50.53
C ALA A 314 23.75 22.70 51.30
N ASN A 315 22.53 23.17 51.04
CA ASN A 315 21.93 24.30 51.78
C ASN A 315 21.65 23.95 53.24
N THR A 316 21.20 22.72 53.52
CA THR A 316 20.92 22.25 54.89
C THR A 316 22.21 22.12 55.70
N ASP A 317 23.24 21.49 55.12
CA ASP A 317 24.56 21.32 55.75
C ASP A 317 25.20 22.69 56.02
N PHE A 318 25.02 23.66 55.11
CA PHE A 318 25.49 25.03 55.30
C PHE A 318 24.75 25.76 56.42
N ILE A 319 23.41 25.66 56.51
CA ILE A 319 22.63 26.25 57.61
C ILE A 319 23.04 25.67 58.96
N LEU A 320 23.32 24.36 59.02
CA LEU A 320 23.83 23.70 60.22
C LEU A 320 25.21 24.23 60.60
N ALA A 321 26.13 24.35 59.65
CA ALA A 321 27.46 24.91 59.88
C ALA A 321 27.40 26.37 60.39
N VAL A 322 26.54 27.20 59.82
CA VAL A 322 26.33 28.59 60.29
C VAL A 322 25.76 28.62 61.71
N LYS A 323 24.83 27.71 62.04
CA LYS A 323 24.26 27.58 63.38
C LYS A 323 25.29 27.14 64.42
N ASP A 324 26.19 26.24 64.04
CA ASP A 324 27.27 25.76 64.91
C ASP A 324 28.36 26.83 65.12
N ILE A 325 28.62 27.69 64.12
CA ILE A 325 29.51 28.85 64.25
C ILE A 325 28.88 29.97 65.09
N ALA A 326 27.55 30.12 65.08
CA ALA A 326 26.85 31.15 65.86
C ALA A 326 26.71 30.82 67.36
N LYS A 327 26.75 29.54 67.74
CA LYS A 327 26.71 29.08 69.15
C LYS A 327 27.80 29.67 70.06
N PRO A 328 29.11 29.61 69.70
CA PRO A 328 30.16 30.14 70.56
C PRO A 328 30.14 31.67 70.74
N LEU A 329 29.39 32.42 69.93
CA LEU A 329 29.22 33.87 70.09
C LEU A 329 28.08 34.27 71.04
N ALA A 330 27.20 33.33 71.42
CA ALA A 330 26.10 33.56 72.35
C ALA A 330 26.45 33.21 73.80
N ASP A 331 27.46 32.35 74.01
CA ASP A 331 27.92 31.91 75.33
C ASP A 331 29.00 32.83 75.95
N GLU A 332 29.39 33.92 75.26
CA GLU A 332 30.39 34.91 75.70
C GLU A 332 29.78 36.30 75.97
N LYS A 333 28.54 36.35 76.47
CA LYS A 333 27.92 37.57 77.01
C LYS A 333 27.51 37.46 78.47
#